data_AF-A0A1Q3HWD4-F1
#
_entry.id   AF-A0A1Q3HWD4-F1
#
_cell.length_a   1.000
_cell.length_b   1.000
_cell.length_c   1.000
_cell.angle_alpha   90.00
_cell.angle_beta   90.00
_cell.angle_gamma   90.00
#
_symmetry.space_group_name_H-M   'P 1'
#
loop_
_entity.id
_entity.type
_entity.pdbx_description
1 polymer ?
#
loop_
_entity_poly.entity_id
_entity_poly.type
_entity_poly.pdbx_seq_one_letter_code
_entity_poly.pdbx_strand_id
1 'polypeptide(L)'
;MRRQLEGRAEVVEASRERYAALESLLSGGRWKRRLRAEPGALAAVLRHEAAFHEAMDRIQRRAQMDGWPVHSPVLVMLRDVWTLRSRLEALVRKRLDALAPVSGATSLLEDLSRLERLVFEAIPLEPIPGEVRLLEGDTADAALVLRLYVSIIGALVLGPIAHGWGGALVAFVLLVLLIANIVHGVVRSGRYWLTSQRLVWRPYSGEPVQIPLRSLLEDGLQTSFLGVRVLGERKLFIQDVAQGHLLAVLMELRRHPSLDFARTERLADVLCYKVTLEGAVLPGGASGTGYAVLRPGYVAFLPENRGTQVLRAITGSRSSPNVRAGEIPHIIEQLRYLPSEAGFDACVERAVAAAGGVRWSAWESRYDASTPVWKEIRLQTQAPGSSPGSLRGKVDWSQQAEAMRLLADWPKR
;
A
#
# COMPACT_ATOMS: atom_id res chain seq x y z
N MET A 1 43.04 44.62 1.03
CA MET A 1 41.95 44.13 0.14
C MET A 1 42.02 42.63 -0.16
N ARG A 2 43.19 41.99 -0.34
CA ARG A 2 43.31 40.51 -0.50
C ARG A 2 42.64 39.68 0.62
N ARG A 3 42.79 40.10 1.89
CA ARG A 3 42.19 39.42 3.07
C ARG A 3 40.68 39.23 3.07
N GLN A 4 39.89 40.08 2.39
CA GLN A 4 38.43 39.91 2.34
C GLN A 4 37.96 38.94 1.26
N LEU A 5 38.83 38.61 0.30
CA LEU A 5 38.58 37.58 -0.71
C LEU A 5 38.97 36.19 -0.17
N GLU A 6 40.02 36.12 0.66
CA GLU A 6 40.48 34.89 1.33
C GLU A 6 39.33 34.22 2.10
N GLY A 7 38.70 34.92 3.05
CA GLY A 7 37.60 34.35 3.84
C GLY A 7 36.32 33.97 3.07
N ARG A 8 36.19 34.34 1.78
CA ARG A 8 35.01 34.03 0.94
C ARG A 8 35.31 32.93 -0.08
N ALA A 9 36.51 32.93 -0.64
CA ALA A 9 37.03 31.81 -1.39
C ALA A 9 37.07 30.55 -0.50
N GLU A 10 37.44 30.71 0.77
CA GLU A 10 37.39 29.65 1.79
C GLU A 10 35.98 29.05 1.96
N VAL A 11 34.91 29.87 1.90
CA VAL A 11 33.52 29.36 1.99
C VAL A 11 33.15 28.54 0.76
N VAL A 12 33.56 28.97 -0.44
CA VAL A 12 33.30 28.24 -1.70
C VAL A 12 34.11 26.94 -1.76
N GLU A 13 35.37 26.98 -1.32
CA GLU A 13 36.26 25.82 -1.26
C GLU A 13 35.76 24.78 -0.23
N ALA A 14 35.39 25.22 0.97
CA ALA A 14 34.78 24.35 1.98
C ALA A 14 33.44 23.76 1.49
N SER A 15 32.66 24.51 0.70
CA SER A 15 31.43 24.00 0.09
C SER A 15 31.73 22.93 -0.97
N ARG A 16 32.79 23.11 -1.77
CA ARG A 16 33.25 22.13 -2.75
C ARG A 16 33.57 20.78 -2.09
N GLU A 17 34.35 20.79 -1.01
CA GLU A 17 34.73 19.57 -0.28
C GLU A 17 33.50 18.85 0.28
N ARG A 18 32.56 19.60 0.86
CA ARG A 18 31.32 19.04 1.42
C ARG A 18 30.40 18.45 0.35
N TYR A 19 30.22 19.14 -0.78
CA TYR A 19 29.44 18.62 -1.89
C TYR A 19 30.09 17.38 -2.51
N ALA A 20 31.41 17.36 -2.64
CA ALA A 20 32.14 16.20 -3.17
C ALA A 20 32.05 15.00 -2.23
N ALA A 21 32.18 15.23 -0.91
CA ALA A 21 31.97 14.20 0.09
C ALA A 21 30.56 13.61 0.00
N LEU A 22 29.52 14.46 -0.06
CA LEU A 22 28.14 13.99 -0.18
C LEU A 22 27.86 13.29 -1.52
N GLU A 23 28.39 13.79 -2.64
CA GLU A 23 28.32 13.13 -3.95
C GLU A 23 28.92 11.71 -3.85
N SER A 24 30.08 11.56 -3.20
CA SER A 24 30.75 10.26 -3.02
C SER A 24 29.92 9.28 -2.18
N LEU A 25 29.21 9.76 -1.16
CA LEU A 25 28.32 8.96 -0.32
C LEU A 25 27.07 8.52 -1.10
N LEU A 26 26.55 9.37 -1.99
CA LEU A 26 25.34 9.12 -2.76
C LEU A 26 25.57 8.36 -4.08
N SER A 27 26.79 8.32 -4.61
CA SER A 27 27.10 7.76 -5.94
C SER A 27 27.08 6.23 -6.04
N GLY A 28 27.04 5.50 -4.92
CA GLY A 28 27.13 4.02 -4.89
C GLY A 28 25.80 3.29 -4.63
N GLY A 29 25.80 1.96 -4.77
CA GLY A 29 24.62 1.12 -4.50
C GLY A 29 24.22 1.03 -3.01
N ARG A 30 25.21 1.09 -2.10
CA ARG A 30 25.01 1.05 -0.64
C ARG A 30 24.92 2.45 -0.01
N TRP A 31 24.49 3.45 -0.78
CA TRP A 31 24.48 4.85 -0.37
C TRP A 31 23.72 5.09 0.94
N LYS A 32 22.56 4.44 1.17
CA LYS A 32 21.79 4.59 2.42
C LYS A 32 22.62 4.21 3.65
N ARG A 33 23.31 3.07 3.58
CA ARG A 33 24.14 2.58 4.69
C ARG A 33 25.31 3.52 4.96
N ARG A 34 25.96 4.02 3.90
CA ARG A 34 27.06 4.99 4.04
C ARG A 34 26.57 6.31 4.62
N LEU A 35 25.43 6.82 4.13
CA LEU A 35 24.82 8.04 4.65
C LEU A 35 24.42 7.91 6.13
N ARG A 36 23.92 6.73 6.56
CA ARG A 36 23.66 6.48 7.98
C ARG A 36 24.90 6.37 8.86
N ALA A 37 26.02 5.93 8.30
CA ALA A 37 27.30 5.90 9.02
C ALA A 37 27.87 7.31 9.22
N GLU A 38 27.54 8.25 8.33
CA GLU A 38 27.98 9.65 8.38
C GLU A 38 26.79 10.63 8.37
N PRO A 39 25.96 10.66 9.44
CA PRO A 39 24.79 11.55 9.50
C PRO A 39 25.18 13.03 9.42
N GLY A 40 26.37 13.38 9.89
CA GLY A 40 26.88 14.75 9.87
C GLY A 40 27.13 15.32 8.47
N ALA A 41 27.34 14.49 7.44
CA ALA A 41 27.65 14.95 6.09
C ALA A 41 26.46 15.74 5.48
N LEU A 42 25.23 15.27 5.70
CA LEU A 42 24.04 15.91 5.17
C LEU A 42 23.67 17.17 5.96
N ALA A 43 23.73 17.11 7.30
CA ALA A 43 23.52 18.27 8.17
C ALA A 43 24.56 19.38 7.94
N ALA A 44 25.80 19.03 7.56
CA ALA A 44 26.82 20.00 7.19
C ALA A 44 26.44 20.75 5.91
N VAL A 45 26.00 20.05 4.87
CA VAL A 45 25.55 20.69 3.61
C VAL A 45 24.33 21.59 3.85
N LEU A 46 23.32 21.10 4.57
CA LEU A 46 22.11 21.87 4.88
C LEU A 46 22.42 23.19 5.62
N ARG A 47 23.36 23.19 6.57
CA ARG A 47 23.75 24.39 7.33
C ARG A 47 24.51 25.42 6.48
N HIS A 48 25.25 24.97 5.47
CA HIS A 48 26.15 25.84 4.70
C HIS A 48 25.57 26.32 3.35
N GLU A 49 24.46 25.75 2.88
CA GLU A 49 23.84 26.11 1.60
C GLU A 49 23.48 27.61 1.50
N ALA A 50 22.98 28.21 2.59
CA ALA A 50 22.64 29.63 2.62
C ALA A 50 23.90 30.53 2.52
N ALA A 51 24.95 30.20 3.27
CA ALA A 51 26.22 30.93 3.24
C ALA A 51 26.92 30.80 1.87
N PHE A 52 26.78 29.64 1.21
CA PHE A 52 27.30 29.42 -0.14
C PHE A 52 26.62 30.35 -1.16
N HIS A 53 25.28 30.44 -1.18
CA HIS A 53 24.57 31.32 -2.11
C HIS A 53 24.95 32.80 -1.90
N GLU A 54 25.06 33.23 -0.64
CA GLU A 54 25.48 34.59 -0.34
C GLU A 54 26.91 34.88 -0.82
N ALA A 55 27.84 33.93 -0.63
CA ALA A 55 29.21 34.06 -1.10
C ALA A 55 29.27 34.12 -2.64
N MET A 56 28.52 33.25 -3.33
CA MET A 56 28.39 33.22 -4.79
C MET A 56 27.90 34.57 -5.34
N ASP A 57 26.77 35.08 -4.86
CA ASP A 57 26.15 36.32 -5.34
C ASP A 57 27.07 37.52 -5.17
N ARG A 58 27.85 37.54 -4.08
CA ARG A 58 28.80 38.61 -3.80
C ARG A 58 30.04 38.52 -4.71
N ILE A 59 30.59 37.33 -4.94
CA ILE A 59 31.73 37.16 -5.84
C ILE A 59 31.31 37.47 -7.29
N GLN A 60 30.12 37.06 -7.71
CA GLN A 60 29.61 37.32 -9.06
C GLN A 60 29.37 38.82 -9.31
N ARG A 61 28.71 39.52 -8.37
CA ARG A 61 28.56 40.98 -8.44
C ARG A 61 29.92 41.68 -8.53
N ARG A 62 30.89 41.23 -7.75
CA ARG A 62 32.23 41.82 -7.76
C ARG A 62 32.96 41.57 -9.08
N ALA A 63 32.90 40.35 -9.61
CA ALA A 63 33.49 40.00 -10.89
C ALA A 63 32.93 40.85 -12.04
N GLN A 64 31.63 41.17 -11.99
CA GLN A 64 30.98 42.07 -12.94
C GLN A 64 31.46 43.52 -12.81
N MET A 65 31.54 44.05 -11.58
CA MET A 65 32.00 45.42 -11.35
C MET A 65 33.47 45.63 -11.72
N ASP A 66 34.32 44.64 -11.44
CA ASP A 66 35.77 44.72 -11.64
C ASP A 66 36.21 44.18 -13.02
N GLY A 67 35.26 43.75 -13.87
CA GLY A 67 35.56 43.25 -15.22
C GLY A 67 36.48 42.03 -15.25
N TRP A 68 36.30 41.08 -14.32
CA TRP A 68 37.20 39.94 -14.20
C TRP A 68 37.23 39.09 -15.48
N PRO A 69 38.41 38.63 -15.93
CA PRO A 69 38.51 37.72 -17.07
C PRO A 69 37.75 36.42 -16.81
N VAL A 70 37.09 35.88 -17.84
CA VAL A 70 36.31 34.62 -17.76
C VAL A 70 37.14 33.43 -17.23
N HIS A 71 38.46 33.45 -17.44
CA HIS A 71 39.40 32.41 -16.99
C HIS A 71 40.06 32.71 -15.65
N SER A 72 39.55 33.69 -14.88
CA SER A 72 40.03 33.94 -13.52
C SER A 72 39.89 32.67 -12.67
N PRO A 73 40.93 32.28 -11.89
CA PRO A 73 40.89 31.08 -11.06
C PRO A 73 39.67 30.98 -10.15
N VAL A 74 39.19 32.13 -9.64
CA VAL A 74 38.00 32.20 -8.78
C VAL A 74 36.72 31.88 -9.57
N LEU A 75 36.58 32.38 -10.81
CA LEU A 75 35.42 32.09 -11.66
C LEU A 75 35.42 30.64 -12.15
N VAL A 76 36.59 30.06 -12.41
CA VAL A 76 36.72 28.63 -12.74
C VAL A 76 36.28 27.78 -11.54
N MET A 77 36.77 28.09 -10.34
CA MET A 77 36.35 27.40 -9.11
C MET A 77 34.83 27.50 -8.88
N LEU A 78 34.24 28.67 -9.05
CA LEU A 78 32.79 28.86 -8.93
C LEU A 78 32.01 27.96 -9.92
N ARG A 79 32.46 27.88 -11.17
CA ARG A 79 31.86 27.02 -12.19
C ARG A 79 31.97 25.54 -11.84
N ASP A 80 33.12 25.13 -11.31
CA ASP A 80 33.34 23.75 -10.89
C ASP A 80 32.40 23.37 -9.72
N VAL A 81 32.25 24.27 -8.74
CA VAL A 81 31.31 24.07 -7.62
C VAL A 81 29.86 24.05 -8.10
N TRP A 82 29.49 24.89 -9.06
CA TRP A 82 28.14 24.88 -9.65
C TRP A 82 27.83 23.57 -10.38
N THR A 83 28.81 23.06 -11.13
CA THR A 83 28.72 21.78 -11.83
C THR A 83 28.59 20.62 -10.84
N LEU A 84 29.33 20.67 -9.73
CA LEU A 84 29.26 19.70 -8.65
C LEU A 84 27.89 19.73 -7.95
N ARG A 85 27.38 20.92 -7.62
CA ARG A 85 26.05 21.12 -7.03
C ARG A 85 24.95 20.57 -7.94
N SER A 86 25.02 20.85 -9.24
CA SER A 86 24.03 20.37 -10.22
C SER A 86 24.02 18.84 -10.34
N ARG A 87 25.21 18.20 -10.31
CA ARG A 87 25.32 16.73 -10.26
C ARG A 87 24.75 16.16 -8.98
N LEU A 88 25.06 16.79 -7.84
CA LEU A 88 24.51 16.41 -6.55
C LEU A 88 22.98 16.52 -6.53
N GLU A 89 22.41 17.60 -7.05
CA GLU A 89 20.97 17.81 -7.16
C GLU A 89 20.30 16.70 -7.99
N ALA A 90 20.86 16.39 -9.17
CA ALA A 90 20.39 15.28 -9.99
C ALA A 90 20.48 13.92 -9.27
N LEU A 91 21.56 13.68 -8.52
CA LEU A 91 21.75 12.47 -7.74
C LEU A 91 20.75 12.36 -6.57
N VAL A 92 20.57 13.43 -5.80
CA VAL A 92 19.61 13.50 -4.70
C VAL A 92 18.21 13.23 -5.24
N ARG A 93 17.81 13.89 -6.33
CA ARG A 93 16.51 13.68 -6.96
C ARG A 93 16.35 12.25 -7.46
N LYS A 94 17.39 11.64 -8.06
CA LYS A 94 17.40 10.22 -8.45
C LYS A 94 17.24 9.28 -7.24
N ARG A 95 17.85 9.59 -6.09
CA ARG A 95 17.71 8.79 -4.87
C ARG A 95 16.35 8.97 -4.20
N LEU A 96 15.82 10.19 -4.20
CA LEU A 96 14.47 10.49 -3.72
C LEU A 96 13.41 9.80 -4.56
N ASP A 97 13.52 9.85 -5.89
CA ASP A 97 12.54 9.20 -6.78
C ASP A 97 12.49 7.69 -6.59
N ALA A 98 13.60 7.06 -6.19
CA ALA A 98 13.62 5.65 -5.81
C ALA A 98 12.92 5.36 -4.46
N LEU A 99 12.74 6.37 -3.61
CA LEU A 99 12.19 6.24 -2.25
C LEU A 99 10.75 6.73 -2.11
N ALA A 100 10.40 7.82 -2.79
CA ALA A 100 9.17 8.56 -2.63
C ALA A 100 8.77 9.21 -3.96
N PRO A 101 7.47 9.46 -4.21
CA PRO A 101 7.04 10.27 -5.34
C PRO A 101 7.65 11.68 -5.25
N VAL A 102 8.37 12.10 -6.30
CA VAL A 102 8.90 13.46 -6.44
C VAL A 102 7.94 14.24 -7.32
N SER A 103 7.47 15.40 -6.84
CA SER A 103 6.56 16.28 -7.58
C SER A 103 7.04 17.72 -7.45
N GLY A 104 7.04 18.44 -8.57
CA GLY A 104 7.40 19.86 -8.63
C GLY A 104 8.89 20.16 -8.81
N ALA A 105 9.19 21.44 -9.07
CA ALA A 105 10.53 21.98 -9.09
C ALA A 105 10.94 22.37 -7.66
N THR A 106 11.35 21.39 -6.86
CA THR A 106 11.85 21.62 -5.50
C THR A 106 13.32 22.03 -5.51
N SER A 107 13.71 22.81 -4.50
CA SER A 107 15.10 23.22 -4.29
C SER A 107 15.96 22.09 -3.73
N LEU A 108 17.29 22.13 -3.95
CA LEU A 108 18.24 21.16 -3.40
C LEU A 108 18.11 21.01 -1.87
N LEU A 109 17.84 22.10 -1.15
CA LEU A 109 17.69 22.11 0.31
C LEU A 109 16.49 21.25 0.74
N GLU A 110 15.33 21.47 0.12
CA GLU A 110 14.11 20.70 0.40
C GLU A 110 14.29 19.23 0.08
N ASP A 111 14.94 18.93 -1.04
CA ASP A 111 15.24 17.57 -1.47
C ASP A 111 16.19 16.87 -0.48
N LEU A 112 17.23 17.57 0.00
CA LEU A 112 18.14 17.05 1.02
C LEU A 112 17.44 16.83 2.37
N SER A 113 16.63 17.78 2.85
CA SER A 113 15.87 17.62 4.09
C SER A 113 14.84 16.49 4.00
N ARG A 114 14.22 16.30 2.84
CA ARG A 114 13.32 15.18 2.59
C ARG A 114 14.08 13.85 2.60
N LEU A 115 15.27 13.81 1.99
CA LEU A 115 16.12 12.62 1.99
C LEU A 115 16.56 12.25 3.40
N GLU A 116 16.93 13.23 4.22
CA GLU A 116 17.28 13.05 5.63
C GLU A 116 16.15 12.35 6.38
N ARG A 117 14.95 12.92 6.33
CA ARG A 117 13.77 12.38 6.99
C ARG A 117 13.53 10.93 6.59
N LEU A 118 13.53 10.63 5.28
CA LEU A 118 13.25 9.28 4.79
C LEU A 118 14.30 8.24 5.17
N VAL A 119 15.57 8.64 5.27
CA VAL A 119 16.69 7.73 5.56
C VAL A 119 16.84 7.48 7.06
N PHE A 120 16.67 8.51 7.89
CA PHE A 120 16.93 8.44 9.34
C PHE A 120 15.70 8.17 10.19
N GLU A 121 14.49 8.33 9.67
CA GLU A 121 13.26 7.96 10.38
C GLU A 121 13.23 6.46 10.70
N ALA A 122 13.25 6.14 11.99
CA ALA A 122 13.11 4.78 12.48
C ALA A 122 11.68 4.29 12.23
N ILE A 123 11.56 3.04 11.76
CA ILE A 123 10.28 2.43 11.43
C ILE A 123 9.92 1.44 12.54
N PRO A 124 8.94 1.74 13.41
CA PRO A 124 8.49 0.80 14.41
C PRO A 124 7.86 -0.41 13.71
N LEU A 125 8.48 -1.57 13.88
CA LEU A 125 8.03 -2.84 13.30
C LEU A 125 6.81 -3.41 14.01
N GLU A 126 6.72 -3.15 15.31
CA GLU A 126 5.62 -3.60 16.15
C GLU A 126 4.42 -2.66 16.02
N PRO A 127 3.19 -3.19 16.16
CA PRO A 127 2.01 -2.38 16.27
C PRO A 127 2.17 -1.40 17.43
N ILE A 128 1.88 -0.14 17.17
CA ILE A 128 1.82 0.87 18.22
C ILE A 128 0.61 0.53 19.10
N PRO A 129 0.67 0.72 20.44
CA PRO A 129 -0.48 0.51 21.31
C PRO A 129 -1.75 1.21 20.76
N GLY A 130 -2.80 0.43 20.50
CA GLY A 130 -4.05 0.90 19.89
C GLY A 130 -4.19 0.62 18.38
N GLU A 131 -3.14 0.13 17.70
CA GLU A 131 -3.23 -0.33 16.31
C GLU A 131 -3.78 -1.76 16.23
N VAL A 132 -4.85 -1.96 15.46
CA VAL A 132 -5.41 -3.30 15.20
C VAL A 132 -4.75 -3.86 13.94
N ARG A 133 -4.24 -5.10 14.00
CA ARG A 133 -3.77 -5.84 12.82
C ARG A 133 -4.97 -6.38 12.04
N LEU A 134 -5.08 -5.97 10.79
CA LEU A 134 -6.22 -6.28 9.92
C LEU A 134 -5.92 -7.43 8.98
N LEU A 135 -4.69 -7.46 8.46
CA LEU A 135 -4.22 -8.49 7.54
C LEU A 135 -2.74 -8.74 7.78
N GLU A 136 -2.34 -10.00 7.79
CA GLU A 136 -0.95 -10.43 7.83
C GLU A 136 -0.73 -11.46 6.72
N GLY A 137 0.42 -11.38 6.05
CA GLY A 137 0.75 -12.35 5.01
C GLY A 137 2.24 -12.43 4.74
N ASP A 138 2.62 -13.57 4.17
CA ASP A 138 3.97 -13.88 3.72
C ASP A 138 3.98 -14.02 2.20
N THR A 139 4.99 -13.45 1.54
CA THR A 139 5.11 -13.55 0.08
C THR A 139 5.95 -14.75 -0.35
N ALA A 140 6.61 -15.45 0.57
CA ALA A 140 7.51 -16.56 0.22
C ALA A 140 6.76 -17.84 -0.21
N ASP A 141 5.65 -18.20 0.45
CA ASP A 141 5.19 -19.60 0.42
C ASP A 141 4.74 -20.10 -0.95
N ALA A 142 3.86 -19.36 -1.63
CA ALA A 142 3.33 -19.83 -2.92
C ALA A 142 4.27 -19.55 -4.10
N ALA A 143 4.93 -18.39 -4.09
CA ALA A 143 5.80 -17.98 -5.20
C ALA A 143 7.13 -18.74 -5.21
N LEU A 144 7.70 -19.08 -4.05
CA LEU A 144 8.91 -19.90 -3.99
C LEU A 144 8.64 -21.28 -4.58
N VAL A 145 7.54 -21.92 -4.17
CA VAL A 145 7.13 -23.23 -4.70
C VAL A 145 6.93 -23.16 -6.22
N LEU A 146 6.17 -22.17 -6.73
CA LEU A 146 5.95 -22.01 -8.17
C LEU A 146 7.26 -21.80 -8.93
N ARG A 147 8.15 -20.93 -8.44
CA ARG A 147 9.46 -20.68 -9.08
C ARG A 147 10.33 -21.93 -9.08
N LEU A 148 10.28 -22.71 -8.01
CA LEU A 148 11.03 -23.97 -7.89
C LEU A 148 10.48 -25.00 -8.89
N TYR A 149 9.15 -25.12 -9.01
CA TYR A 149 8.49 -25.95 -10.04
C TYR A 149 8.87 -25.54 -11.47
N VAL A 150 8.77 -24.24 -11.81
CA VAL A 150 9.14 -23.74 -13.15
C VAL A 150 10.62 -24.00 -13.43
N SER A 151 11.48 -23.86 -12.43
CA SER A 151 12.91 -24.14 -12.55
C SER A 151 13.19 -25.62 -12.79
N ILE A 152 12.50 -26.52 -12.08
CA ILE A 152 12.60 -27.96 -12.27
C ILE A 152 12.12 -28.36 -13.67
N ILE A 153 10.95 -27.87 -14.09
CA ILE A 153 10.38 -28.15 -15.42
C ILE A 153 11.32 -27.61 -16.52
N GLY A 154 11.83 -26.39 -16.35
CA GLY A 154 12.80 -25.79 -17.27
C GLY A 154 14.07 -26.65 -17.37
N ALA A 155 14.62 -27.10 -16.25
CA ALA A 155 15.80 -27.95 -16.23
C ALA A 155 15.56 -29.32 -16.91
N LEU A 156 14.38 -29.93 -16.69
CA LEU A 156 13.99 -31.20 -17.30
C LEU A 156 13.79 -31.10 -18.82
N VAL A 157 13.22 -29.99 -19.31
CA VAL A 157 12.95 -29.78 -20.74
C VAL A 157 14.21 -29.35 -21.50
N LEU A 158 15.03 -28.49 -20.90
CA LEU A 158 16.21 -27.92 -21.57
C LEU A 158 17.48 -28.78 -21.42
N GLY A 159 17.56 -29.63 -20.39
CA GLY A 159 18.70 -30.52 -20.16
C GLY A 159 19.03 -31.46 -21.34
N PRO A 160 18.04 -32.17 -21.92
CA PRO A 160 18.26 -33.05 -23.07
C PRO A 160 18.71 -32.31 -24.34
N ILE A 161 18.17 -31.11 -24.57
CA ILE A 161 18.49 -30.27 -25.73
C ILE A 161 19.94 -29.77 -25.64
N ALA A 162 20.40 -29.40 -24.45
CA ALA A 162 21.78 -29.00 -24.23
C ALA A 162 22.76 -30.17 -24.49
N HIS A 163 22.40 -31.39 -24.07
CA HIS A 163 23.33 -32.53 -24.12
C HIS A 163 23.82 -32.88 -25.55
N GLY A 164 23.06 -32.55 -26.61
CA GLY A 164 23.45 -32.81 -27.99
C GLY A 164 24.51 -31.87 -28.59
N TRP A 165 24.81 -30.72 -27.98
CA TRP A 165 25.60 -29.63 -28.59
C TRP A 165 26.81 -29.18 -27.74
N GLY A 166 27.46 -30.08 -26.99
CA GLY A 166 28.53 -29.69 -26.04
C GLY A 166 27.98 -28.98 -24.79
N GLY A 167 26.77 -29.35 -24.38
CA GLY A 167 25.90 -28.59 -23.49
C GLY A 167 26.25 -28.45 -22.02
N ALA A 168 27.45 -28.82 -21.58
CA ALA A 168 27.82 -28.62 -20.17
C ALA A 168 27.80 -27.13 -19.80
N LEU A 169 28.30 -26.26 -20.68
CA LEU A 169 28.34 -24.81 -20.45
C LEU A 169 26.93 -24.19 -20.56
N VAL A 170 26.12 -24.64 -21.53
CA VAL A 170 24.73 -24.18 -21.69
C VAL A 170 23.87 -24.60 -20.49
N ALA A 171 23.98 -25.85 -20.04
CA ALA A 171 23.28 -26.34 -18.86
C ALA A 171 23.72 -25.61 -17.59
N PHE A 172 25.01 -25.32 -17.45
CA PHE A 172 25.53 -24.53 -16.32
C PHE A 172 24.98 -23.09 -16.32
N VAL A 173 24.99 -22.41 -17.47
CA VAL A 173 24.41 -21.05 -17.58
C VAL A 173 22.92 -21.05 -17.25
N LEU A 174 22.16 -22.01 -17.75
CA LEU A 174 20.74 -22.14 -17.42
C LEU A 174 20.52 -22.41 -15.93
N LEU A 175 21.30 -23.30 -15.32
CA LEU A 175 21.23 -23.56 -13.89
C LEU A 175 21.52 -22.30 -13.07
N VAL A 176 22.56 -21.54 -13.43
CA VAL A 176 22.90 -20.27 -12.78
C VAL A 176 21.75 -19.25 -12.90
N LEU A 177 21.13 -19.14 -14.07
CA LEU A 177 19.98 -18.25 -14.28
C LEU A 177 18.77 -18.68 -13.44
N LEU A 178 18.50 -19.98 -13.33
CA LEU A 178 17.42 -20.52 -12.50
C LEU A 178 17.67 -20.23 -11.01
N ILE A 179 18.87 -20.52 -10.52
CA ILE A 179 19.27 -20.22 -9.14
C ILE A 179 19.18 -18.72 -8.88
N ALA A 180 19.69 -17.89 -9.80
CA ALA A 180 19.62 -16.43 -9.67
C ALA A 180 18.17 -15.93 -9.60
N ASN A 181 17.24 -16.52 -10.36
CA ASN A 181 15.82 -16.16 -10.32
C ASN A 181 15.16 -16.55 -8.98
N ILE A 182 15.50 -17.72 -8.44
CA ILE A 182 15.02 -18.16 -7.11
C ILE A 182 15.56 -17.23 -6.03
N VAL A 183 16.87 -17.00 -6.00
CA VAL A 183 17.52 -16.11 -5.03
C VAL A 183 16.96 -14.70 -5.12
N HIS A 184 16.78 -14.17 -6.32
CA HIS A 184 16.19 -12.84 -6.54
C HIS A 184 14.76 -12.75 -5.99
N GLY A 185 13.97 -13.83 -6.11
CA GLY A 185 12.64 -13.93 -5.51
C GLY A 185 12.64 -13.92 -4.00
N VAL A 186 13.48 -14.76 -3.40
CA VAL A 186 13.61 -14.84 -1.93
C VAL A 186 14.05 -13.50 -1.36
N VAL A 187 15.04 -12.86 -1.97
CA VAL A 187 15.58 -11.56 -1.54
C VAL A 187 14.52 -10.46 -1.61
N ARG A 188 13.60 -10.54 -2.57
CA ARG A 188 12.48 -9.57 -2.71
C ARG A 188 11.22 -9.97 -1.95
N SER A 189 11.21 -11.15 -1.33
CA SER A 189 10.11 -11.62 -0.51
C SER A 189 10.22 -11.11 0.91
N GLY A 190 9.14 -11.26 1.67
CA GLY A 190 9.06 -10.80 3.04
C GLY A 190 7.65 -10.95 3.60
N ARG A 191 7.45 -10.32 4.74
CA ARG A 191 6.17 -10.29 5.43
C ARG A 191 5.58 -8.90 5.40
N TYR A 192 4.27 -8.83 5.20
CA TYR A 192 3.52 -7.60 5.32
C TYR A 192 2.47 -7.72 6.41
N TRP A 193 2.20 -6.59 7.05
CA TRP A 193 1.07 -6.42 7.95
C TRP A 193 0.36 -5.11 7.61
N LEU A 194 -0.94 -5.21 7.37
CA LEU A 194 -1.84 -4.07 7.28
C LEU A 194 -2.43 -3.83 8.67
N THR A 195 -2.20 -2.64 9.20
CA THR A 195 -2.82 -2.18 10.45
C THR A 195 -3.92 -1.17 10.15
N SER A 196 -4.67 -0.75 11.17
CA SER A 196 -5.65 0.33 11.04
C SER A 196 -5.08 1.65 10.51
N GLN A 197 -3.78 1.92 10.70
CA GLN A 197 -3.17 3.22 10.36
C GLN A 197 -2.11 3.16 9.26
N ARG A 198 -1.45 2.01 9.09
CA ARG A 198 -0.29 1.88 8.20
C ARG A 198 -0.14 0.48 7.62
N LEU A 199 0.45 0.44 6.42
CA LEU A 199 0.99 -0.77 5.84
C LEU A 199 2.47 -0.86 6.20
N VAL A 200 2.90 -1.99 6.76
CA VAL A 200 4.30 -2.26 7.04
C VAL A 200 4.74 -3.45 6.20
N TRP A 201 5.88 -3.30 5.53
CA TRP A 201 6.55 -4.32 4.76
C TRP A 201 7.91 -4.60 5.36
N ARG A 202 8.18 -5.86 5.70
CA ARG A 202 9.46 -6.34 6.19
C ARG A 202 10.03 -7.35 5.20
N PRO A 203 10.94 -6.95 4.30
CA PRO A 203 11.61 -7.90 3.42
C PRO A 203 12.52 -8.83 4.25
N TYR A 204 12.76 -10.05 3.76
CA TYR A 204 13.74 -10.96 4.37
C TYR A 204 15.17 -10.41 4.28
N SER A 205 15.44 -9.63 3.23
CA SER A 205 16.69 -8.94 3.02
C SER A 205 16.43 -7.46 2.75
N GLY A 206 16.98 -6.60 3.59
CA GLY A 206 16.84 -5.15 3.47
C GLY A 206 16.14 -4.52 4.67
N GLU A 207 15.68 -3.29 4.47
CA GLU A 207 15.09 -2.48 5.52
C GLU A 207 13.56 -2.58 5.47
N PRO A 208 12.89 -2.58 6.63
CA PRO A 208 11.44 -2.45 6.65
C PRO A 208 11.02 -1.11 6.08
N VAL A 209 9.83 -1.08 5.49
CA VAL A 209 9.20 0.11 4.92
C VAL A 209 7.81 0.24 5.52
N GLN A 210 7.46 1.43 5.99
CA GLN A 210 6.09 1.75 6.40
C GLN A 210 5.47 2.80 5.49
N ILE A 211 4.18 2.68 5.23
CA ILE A 211 3.37 3.67 4.54
C ILE A 211 2.13 3.95 5.39
N PRO A 212 1.98 5.17 5.93
CA PRO A 212 0.73 5.61 6.53
C PRO A 212 -0.40 5.58 5.50
N LEU A 213 -1.57 5.01 5.85
CA LEU A 213 -2.70 4.88 4.92
C LEU A 213 -3.27 6.25 4.52
N ARG A 214 -3.19 7.24 5.41
CA ARG A 214 -3.52 8.65 5.12
C ARG A 214 -2.65 9.29 4.04
N SER A 215 -1.43 8.78 3.84
CA SER A 215 -0.48 9.34 2.87
C SER A 215 -0.70 8.84 1.45
N LEU A 216 -1.66 7.92 1.24
CA LEU A 216 -1.94 7.32 -0.05
C LEU A 216 -2.52 8.35 -1.03
N LEU A 217 -1.90 8.45 -2.21
CA LEU A 217 -2.39 9.29 -3.31
C LEU A 217 -3.67 8.69 -3.92
N GLU A 218 -4.49 9.52 -4.61
CA GLU A 218 -5.75 9.09 -5.24
C GLU A 218 -5.59 7.87 -6.16
N ASP A 219 -4.58 7.88 -7.03
CA ASP A 219 -4.24 6.76 -7.90
C ASP A 219 -2.98 6.01 -7.42
N GLY A 220 -2.68 6.13 -6.12
CA GLY A 220 -1.46 5.61 -5.54
C GLY A 220 -1.43 4.09 -5.38
N LEU A 221 -2.57 3.42 -5.51
CA LEU A 221 -2.71 1.99 -5.32
C LEU A 221 -2.88 1.29 -6.67
N GLN A 222 -1.90 0.46 -7.04
CA GLN A 222 -1.93 -0.29 -8.29
C GLN A 222 -1.69 -1.77 -8.03
N THR A 223 -2.68 -2.60 -8.36
CA THR A 223 -2.56 -4.06 -8.32
C THR A 223 -2.17 -4.59 -9.68
N SER A 224 -1.15 -5.43 -9.73
CA SER A 224 -0.70 -6.13 -10.94
C SER A 224 -0.54 -7.63 -10.66
N PHE A 225 -0.42 -8.45 -11.70
CA PHE A 225 -0.10 -9.87 -11.53
C PHE A 225 1.27 -10.10 -10.85
N LEU A 226 2.16 -9.10 -10.90
CA LEU A 226 3.49 -9.13 -10.27
C LEU A 226 3.48 -8.71 -8.80
N GLY A 227 2.35 -8.21 -8.28
CA GLY A 227 2.21 -7.72 -6.91
C GLY A 227 1.53 -6.36 -6.79
N VAL A 228 1.65 -5.75 -5.62
CA VAL A 228 0.97 -4.52 -5.23
C VAL A 228 1.97 -3.36 -5.17
N ARG A 229 1.73 -2.32 -5.95
CA ARG A 229 2.46 -1.05 -5.89
C ARG A 229 1.63 -0.04 -5.10
N VAL A 230 2.29 0.59 -4.14
CA VAL A 230 1.71 1.59 -3.23
C VAL A 230 2.55 2.87 -3.35
N LEU A 231 1.89 3.97 -3.68
CA LEU A 231 2.46 5.30 -3.79
C LEU A 231 1.79 6.19 -2.72
N GLY A 232 2.57 6.56 -1.72
CA GLY A 232 2.19 7.58 -0.74
C GLY A 232 3.40 8.45 -0.42
N GLU A 233 3.66 8.69 0.87
CA GLU A 233 4.92 9.33 1.31
C GLU A 233 6.17 8.56 0.87
N ARG A 234 6.05 7.24 0.74
CA ARG A 234 7.09 6.33 0.23
C ARG A 234 6.54 5.52 -0.95
N LYS A 235 7.42 5.11 -1.86
CA LYS A 235 7.12 4.13 -2.89
C LYS A 235 7.40 2.73 -2.34
N LEU A 236 6.39 1.88 -2.36
CA LEU A 236 6.51 0.48 -1.98
C LEU A 236 6.01 -0.41 -3.09
N PHE A 237 6.74 -1.47 -3.36
CA PHE A 237 6.32 -2.51 -4.28
C PHE A 237 6.50 -3.85 -3.59
N ILE A 238 5.38 -4.51 -3.27
CA ILE A 238 5.37 -5.83 -2.66
C ILE A 238 5.13 -6.85 -3.77
N GLN A 239 6.11 -7.69 -4.04
CA GLN A 239 6.02 -8.73 -5.06
C GLN A 239 5.27 -9.95 -4.51
N ASP A 240 4.59 -10.68 -5.40
CA ASP A 240 4.03 -12.02 -5.11
C ASP A 240 3.09 -12.09 -3.89
N VAL A 241 2.28 -11.04 -3.69
CA VAL A 241 1.27 -11.04 -2.63
C VAL A 241 0.11 -11.95 -3.05
N ALA A 242 0.02 -13.13 -2.43
CA ALA A 242 -1.05 -14.11 -2.71
C ALA A 242 -2.46 -13.48 -2.59
N GLN A 243 -2.64 -12.56 -1.64
CA GLN A 243 -3.88 -11.82 -1.41
C GLN A 243 -3.77 -10.35 -1.84
N GLY A 244 -3.05 -10.06 -2.93
CA GLY A 244 -2.77 -8.68 -3.36
C GLY A 244 -4.01 -7.85 -3.66
N HIS A 245 -5.07 -8.47 -4.20
CA HIS A 245 -6.36 -7.81 -4.42
C HIS A 245 -7.06 -7.46 -3.11
N LEU A 246 -7.16 -8.41 -2.17
CA LEU A 246 -7.74 -8.16 -0.86
C LEU A 246 -6.97 -7.08 -0.11
N LEU A 247 -5.63 -7.12 -0.13
CA LEU A 247 -4.80 -6.07 0.46
C LEU A 247 -5.15 -4.70 -0.12
N ALA A 248 -5.28 -4.59 -1.44
CA ALA A 248 -5.65 -3.34 -2.09
C ALA A 248 -7.07 -2.85 -1.71
N VAL A 249 -8.05 -3.75 -1.68
CA VAL A 249 -9.43 -3.45 -1.25
C VAL A 249 -9.45 -2.93 0.19
N LEU A 250 -8.73 -3.59 1.10
CA LEU A 250 -8.66 -3.19 2.50
C LEU A 250 -7.92 -1.86 2.68
N MET A 251 -6.85 -1.61 1.91
CA MET A 251 -6.15 -0.32 1.93
C MET A 251 -7.04 0.83 1.46
N GLU A 252 -7.79 0.63 0.36
CA GLU A 252 -8.71 1.65 -0.15
C GLU A 252 -9.85 1.91 0.83
N LEU A 253 -10.38 0.86 1.47
CA LEU A 253 -11.39 1.00 2.51
C LEU A 253 -10.85 1.81 3.69
N ARG A 254 -9.65 1.47 4.18
CA ARG A 254 -9.01 2.12 5.34
C ARG A 254 -8.44 3.50 5.06
N ARG A 255 -8.47 3.94 3.81
CA ARG A 255 -8.19 5.33 3.45
C ARG A 255 -9.33 6.28 3.87
N HIS A 256 -10.53 5.75 4.10
CA HIS A 256 -11.69 6.57 4.47
C HIS A 256 -11.55 7.10 5.92
N PRO A 257 -11.66 8.43 6.16
CA PRO A 257 -11.36 9.03 7.46
C PRO A 257 -12.20 8.51 8.63
N SER A 258 -13.44 8.06 8.38
CA SER A 258 -14.30 7.52 9.43
C SER A 258 -13.78 6.21 10.04
N LEU A 259 -12.83 5.55 9.37
CA LEU A 259 -12.21 4.31 9.80
C LEU A 259 -10.86 4.52 10.50
N ASP A 260 -10.39 5.77 10.62
CA ASP A 260 -9.15 6.14 11.34
C ASP A 260 -9.27 5.86 12.85
N PHE A 261 -10.47 6.08 13.40
CA PHE A 261 -10.80 5.82 14.81
C PHE A 261 -11.37 4.42 15.01
N ALA A 262 -10.77 3.44 14.34
CA ALA A 262 -11.17 2.05 14.49
C ALA A 262 -11.15 1.68 15.98
N ARG A 263 -12.28 1.18 16.50
CA ARG A 263 -12.35 0.66 17.87
C ARG A 263 -11.39 -0.52 18.00
N THR A 264 -10.83 -0.72 19.19
CA THR A 264 -10.13 -1.96 19.52
C THR A 264 -11.12 -3.13 19.57
N GLU A 265 -12.37 -2.84 19.96
CA GLU A 265 -13.45 -3.81 20.06
C GLU A 265 -14.34 -3.80 18.82
N ARG A 266 -14.54 -5.00 18.26
CA ARG A 266 -15.41 -5.28 17.13
C ARG A 266 -16.88 -5.11 17.54
N LEU A 267 -17.68 -4.47 16.69
CA LEU A 267 -19.13 -4.43 16.85
C LEU A 267 -19.68 -5.86 16.92
N ALA A 268 -20.28 -6.19 18.07
CA ALA A 268 -20.99 -7.43 18.28
C ALA A 268 -22.25 -7.47 17.41
N ASP A 269 -22.82 -8.67 17.24
CA ASP A 269 -24.16 -8.85 16.66
C ASP A 269 -24.23 -8.43 15.19
N VAL A 270 -23.22 -8.82 14.43
CA VAL A 270 -23.18 -8.67 12.97
C VAL A 270 -22.73 -10.00 12.38
N LEU A 271 -23.55 -10.58 11.53
CA LEU A 271 -23.23 -11.81 10.84
C LEU A 271 -23.23 -11.58 9.33
N CYS A 272 -22.14 -11.96 8.65
CA CYS A 272 -22.04 -11.92 7.20
C CYS A 272 -21.84 -13.34 6.67
N TYR A 273 -22.75 -13.82 5.82
CA TYR A 273 -22.73 -15.19 5.29
C TYR A 273 -23.25 -15.24 3.85
N LYS A 274 -22.89 -16.31 3.13
CA LYS A 274 -23.27 -16.47 1.72
C LYS A 274 -24.74 -16.91 1.61
N VAL A 275 -25.49 -16.27 0.72
CA VAL A 275 -26.92 -16.52 0.50
C VAL A 275 -27.30 -16.46 -0.98
N THR A 276 -28.42 -17.10 -1.31
CA THR A 276 -29.14 -16.97 -2.57
C THR A 276 -30.49 -16.30 -2.30
N LEU A 277 -30.78 -15.25 -3.06
CA LEU A 277 -32.05 -14.57 -3.12
C LEU A 277 -32.91 -15.18 -4.23
N GLU A 278 -34.07 -15.70 -3.84
CA GLU A 278 -35.08 -16.28 -4.73
C GLU A 278 -36.33 -15.38 -4.75
N GLY A 279 -37.02 -15.30 -5.90
CA GLY A 279 -38.33 -14.64 -6.02
C GLY A 279 -38.32 -13.12 -6.15
N ALA A 280 -37.16 -12.46 -5.98
CA ALA A 280 -37.00 -11.03 -6.21
C ALA A 280 -36.18 -10.74 -7.48
N VAL A 281 -36.67 -9.83 -8.32
CA VAL A 281 -35.94 -9.36 -9.50
C VAL A 281 -35.00 -8.24 -9.07
N LEU A 282 -33.69 -8.48 -9.19
CA LEU A 282 -32.68 -7.46 -8.87
C LEU A 282 -32.45 -6.53 -10.06
N PRO A 283 -32.24 -5.23 -9.83
CA PRO A 283 -31.97 -4.27 -10.89
C PRO A 283 -30.64 -4.54 -11.60
N GLY A 284 -30.60 -4.27 -12.91
CA GLY A 284 -29.36 -4.22 -13.69
C GLY A 284 -28.60 -5.56 -13.81
N GLY A 285 -29.28 -6.71 -13.75
CA GLY A 285 -28.63 -8.02 -13.91
C GLY A 285 -27.71 -8.41 -12.76
N ALA A 286 -27.97 -7.90 -11.54
CA ALA A 286 -27.27 -8.35 -10.34
C ALA A 286 -27.54 -9.84 -10.07
N SER A 287 -26.54 -10.54 -9.53
CA SER A 287 -26.66 -11.97 -9.27
C SER A 287 -27.66 -12.24 -8.15
N GLY A 288 -28.46 -13.29 -8.28
CA GLY A 288 -29.27 -13.83 -7.19
C GLY A 288 -28.42 -14.42 -6.06
N THR A 289 -27.14 -14.69 -6.30
CA THR A 289 -26.16 -15.12 -5.28
C THR A 289 -25.39 -13.92 -4.71
N GLY A 290 -25.16 -13.92 -3.41
CA GLY A 290 -24.56 -12.80 -2.71
C GLY A 290 -24.24 -13.10 -1.25
N TYR A 291 -24.12 -12.02 -0.48
CA TYR A 291 -23.87 -12.07 0.95
C TYR A 291 -24.99 -11.38 1.71
N ALA A 292 -25.48 -12.01 2.77
CA ALA A 292 -26.40 -11.40 3.72
C ALA A 292 -25.61 -10.84 4.90
N VAL A 293 -25.92 -9.60 5.29
CA VAL A 293 -25.52 -8.98 6.54
C VAL A 293 -26.73 -8.99 7.47
N LEU A 294 -26.68 -9.82 8.50
CA LEU A 294 -27.71 -9.97 9.52
C LEU A 294 -27.35 -9.15 10.76
N ARG A 295 -28.29 -8.32 11.20
CA ARG A 295 -28.25 -7.47 12.40
C ARG A 295 -29.53 -7.73 13.22
N PRO A 296 -29.59 -7.34 14.51
CA PRO A 296 -30.80 -7.50 15.31
C PRO A 296 -32.05 -6.87 14.67
N GLY A 297 -31.91 -5.71 14.01
CA GLY A 297 -33.04 -4.96 13.45
C GLY A 297 -33.32 -5.19 11.96
N TYR A 298 -32.43 -5.82 11.20
CA TYR A 298 -32.58 -5.96 9.74
C TYR A 298 -31.69 -7.04 9.14
N VAL A 299 -32.04 -7.45 7.91
CA VAL A 299 -31.16 -8.21 7.02
C VAL A 299 -30.94 -7.41 5.72
N ALA A 300 -29.69 -7.36 5.28
CA ALA A 300 -29.29 -6.71 4.04
C ALA A 300 -28.63 -7.72 3.10
N PHE A 301 -29.02 -7.73 1.83
CA PHE A 301 -28.44 -8.58 0.79
C PHE A 301 -27.55 -7.74 -0.15
N LEU A 302 -26.34 -8.23 -0.38
CA LEU A 302 -25.34 -7.65 -1.27
C LEU A 302 -25.01 -8.64 -2.40
N PRO A 303 -25.32 -8.33 -3.67
CA PRO A 303 -25.01 -9.19 -4.80
C PRO A 303 -23.49 -9.40 -4.99
N GLU A 304 -23.07 -10.63 -5.30
CA GLU A 304 -21.64 -10.97 -5.35
C GLU A 304 -20.87 -10.28 -6.51
N ASN A 305 -21.56 -9.96 -7.60
CA ASN A 305 -20.98 -9.30 -8.78
C ASN A 305 -20.90 -7.77 -8.67
N ARG A 306 -21.34 -7.19 -7.55
CA ARG A 306 -21.37 -5.73 -7.33
C ARG A 306 -20.42 -5.25 -6.23
N GLY A 307 -19.42 -6.06 -5.84
CA GLY A 307 -18.46 -5.70 -4.78
C GLY A 307 -17.76 -4.35 -4.99
N THR A 308 -17.39 -4.02 -6.24
CA THR A 308 -16.72 -2.74 -6.54
C THR A 308 -17.64 -1.55 -6.30
N GLN A 309 -18.94 -1.71 -6.53
CA GLN A 309 -19.95 -0.67 -6.26
C GLN A 309 -20.17 -0.51 -4.76
N VAL A 310 -20.19 -1.62 -4.01
CA VAL A 310 -20.20 -1.62 -2.54
C VAL A 310 -19.02 -0.79 -2.00
N LEU A 311 -17.79 -1.08 -2.44
CA LEU A 311 -16.60 -0.36 -1.99
C LEU A 311 -16.68 1.14 -2.34
N ARG A 312 -17.03 1.49 -3.59
CA ARG A 312 -17.19 2.89 -4.02
C ARG A 312 -18.25 3.65 -3.24
N ALA A 313 -19.36 3.01 -2.89
CA ALA A 313 -20.43 3.64 -2.12
C ALA A 313 -20.01 3.96 -0.68
N ILE A 314 -19.14 3.12 -0.11
CA ILE A 314 -18.60 3.30 1.23
C ILE A 314 -17.51 4.38 1.22
N THR A 315 -16.54 4.29 0.30
CA THR A 315 -15.35 5.17 0.29
C THR A 315 -15.57 6.49 -0.44
N GLY A 316 -16.55 6.57 -1.34
CA GLY A 316 -16.76 7.73 -2.22
C GLY A 316 -15.73 7.84 -3.36
N SER A 317 -14.75 6.93 -3.43
CA SER A 317 -13.67 6.99 -4.42
C SER A 317 -14.16 6.64 -5.83
N ARG A 318 -13.66 7.38 -6.82
CA ARG A 318 -13.94 7.08 -8.24
C ARG A 318 -13.05 5.94 -8.78
N SER A 319 -11.80 5.90 -8.31
CA SER A 319 -10.78 4.91 -8.67
C SER A 319 -10.67 3.82 -7.60
N SER A 320 -11.68 2.95 -7.49
CA SER A 320 -11.61 1.78 -6.58
C SER A 320 -11.13 0.52 -7.27
N PRO A 321 -10.34 -0.33 -6.58
CA PRO A 321 -9.91 -1.63 -7.11
C PRO A 321 -11.12 -2.53 -7.39
N ASN A 322 -10.94 -3.48 -8.31
CA ASN A 322 -11.97 -4.46 -8.60
C ASN A 322 -12.12 -5.43 -7.42
N VAL A 323 -13.30 -5.46 -6.82
CA VAL A 323 -13.62 -6.30 -5.66
C VAL A 323 -14.22 -7.61 -6.13
N ARG A 324 -13.60 -8.72 -5.72
CA ARG A 324 -14.09 -10.07 -5.99
C ARG A 324 -15.19 -10.45 -4.99
N ALA A 325 -16.07 -11.37 -5.37
CA ALA A 325 -17.16 -11.86 -4.51
C ALA A 325 -16.69 -12.21 -3.09
N GLY A 326 -15.61 -12.99 -2.94
CA GLY A 326 -15.07 -13.42 -1.65
C GLY A 326 -14.48 -12.30 -0.76
N GLU A 327 -14.33 -11.09 -1.29
CA GLU A 327 -13.77 -9.95 -0.55
C GLU A 327 -14.86 -9.13 0.17
N ILE A 328 -16.15 -9.27 -0.22
CA ILE A 328 -17.27 -8.58 0.44
C ILE A 328 -17.35 -8.87 1.95
N PRO A 329 -17.24 -10.13 2.42
CA PRO A 329 -17.23 -10.42 3.86
C PRO A 329 -16.10 -9.70 4.60
N HIS A 330 -14.94 -9.56 3.96
CA HIS A 330 -13.80 -8.87 4.56
C HIS A 330 -14.06 -7.37 4.68
N ILE A 331 -14.70 -6.75 3.68
CA ILE A 331 -15.14 -5.35 3.75
C ILE A 331 -16.09 -5.15 4.93
N ILE A 332 -17.13 -5.99 5.04
CA ILE A 332 -18.11 -5.90 6.12
C ILE A 332 -17.45 -6.10 7.48
N GLU A 333 -16.53 -7.06 7.60
CA GLU A 333 -15.78 -7.32 8.82
C GLU A 333 -14.96 -6.09 9.25
N GLN A 334 -14.35 -5.36 8.31
CA GLN A 334 -13.65 -4.12 8.63
C GLN A 334 -14.58 -3.00 9.11
N LEU A 335 -15.79 -2.90 8.55
CA LEU A 335 -16.77 -1.90 8.98
C LEU A 335 -17.22 -2.09 10.43
N ARG A 336 -17.12 -3.31 10.98
CA ARG A 336 -17.47 -3.58 12.39
C ARG A 336 -16.56 -2.85 13.38
N TYR A 337 -15.41 -2.35 12.93
CA TYR A 337 -14.52 -1.54 13.76
C TYR A 337 -14.90 -0.05 13.76
N LEU A 338 -15.99 0.36 13.08
CA LEU A 338 -16.47 1.74 13.10
C LEU A 338 -16.84 2.18 14.53
N PRO A 339 -16.64 3.46 14.86
CA PRO A 339 -16.89 3.98 16.20
C PRO A 339 -18.38 4.12 16.55
N SER A 340 -19.31 3.98 15.60
CA SER A 340 -20.76 4.09 15.86
C SER A 340 -21.55 3.02 15.12
N GLU A 341 -22.57 2.47 15.79
CA GLU A 341 -23.50 1.51 15.18
C GLU A 341 -24.29 2.14 14.03
N ALA A 342 -24.77 3.37 14.24
CA ALA A 342 -25.43 4.13 13.19
C ALA A 342 -24.53 4.35 11.95
N GLY A 343 -23.22 4.54 12.17
CA GLY A 343 -22.24 4.64 11.10
C GLY A 343 -22.08 3.32 10.32
N PHE A 344 -22.09 2.18 11.01
CA PHE A 344 -22.10 0.87 10.37
C PHE A 344 -23.38 0.68 9.53
N ASP A 345 -24.55 0.91 10.14
CA ASP A 345 -25.85 0.70 9.50
C ASP A 345 -26.02 1.61 8.27
N ALA A 346 -25.56 2.86 8.33
CA ALA A 346 -25.55 3.80 7.21
C ALA A 346 -24.57 3.40 6.09
N CYS A 347 -23.41 2.83 6.41
CA CYS A 347 -22.49 2.27 5.42
C CYS A 347 -23.11 1.06 4.70
N VAL A 348 -23.78 0.17 5.44
CA VAL A 348 -24.49 -0.97 4.85
C VAL A 348 -25.65 -0.51 3.98
N GLU A 349 -26.41 0.48 4.42
CA GLU A 349 -27.50 1.07 3.63
C GLU A 349 -27.00 1.66 2.30
N ARG A 350 -25.93 2.46 2.33
CA ARG A 350 -25.28 2.99 1.11
C ARG A 350 -24.79 1.86 0.20
N ALA A 351 -24.17 0.83 0.76
CA ALA A 351 -23.69 -0.33 0.02
C ALA A 351 -24.83 -1.08 -0.67
N VAL A 352 -25.94 -1.32 0.02
CA VAL A 352 -27.14 -1.98 -0.53
C VAL A 352 -27.74 -1.15 -1.66
N ALA A 353 -27.94 0.15 -1.44
CA ALA A 353 -28.50 1.05 -2.44
C ALA A 353 -27.66 1.09 -3.72
N ALA A 354 -26.33 1.20 -3.58
CA ALA A 354 -25.42 1.26 -4.72
C ALA A 354 -25.25 -0.07 -5.46
N ALA A 355 -25.29 -1.19 -4.74
CA ALA A 355 -25.18 -2.52 -5.33
C ALA A 355 -26.50 -3.00 -5.96
N GLY A 356 -27.61 -2.28 -5.76
CA GLY A 356 -28.93 -2.74 -6.15
C GLY A 356 -29.39 -3.94 -5.34
N GLY A 357 -28.94 -4.04 -4.09
CA GLY A 357 -29.33 -5.08 -3.15
C GLY A 357 -30.71 -4.83 -2.54
N VAL A 358 -31.08 -5.65 -1.56
CA VAL A 358 -32.33 -5.48 -0.80
C VAL A 358 -32.04 -5.38 0.69
N ARG A 359 -32.83 -4.59 1.41
CA ARG A 359 -32.81 -4.52 2.86
C ARG A 359 -34.22 -4.77 3.37
N TRP A 360 -34.36 -5.71 4.29
CA TRP A 360 -35.61 -6.01 4.97
C TRP A 360 -35.45 -5.75 6.45
N SER A 361 -36.44 -5.12 7.08
CA SER A 361 -36.45 -5.05 8.54
C SER A 361 -36.68 -6.45 9.13
N ALA A 362 -36.26 -6.64 10.38
CA ALA A 362 -36.55 -7.87 11.12
C ALA A 362 -38.06 -8.12 11.24
N TRP A 363 -38.88 -7.07 11.30
CA TRP A 363 -40.33 -7.16 11.46
C TRP A 363 -41.09 -7.46 10.15
N GLU A 364 -40.50 -7.15 9.00
CA GLU A 364 -41.04 -7.48 7.67
C GLU A 364 -40.59 -8.87 7.19
N SER A 365 -39.71 -9.53 7.94
CA SER A 365 -39.16 -10.82 7.58
C SER A 365 -39.51 -11.88 8.63
N ARG A 366 -39.73 -13.11 8.16
CA ARG A 366 -39.96 -14.26 9.03
C ARG A 366 -38.82 -15.26 8.90
N TYR A 367 -38.29 -15.69 10.03
CA TYR A 367 -37.35 -16.78 10.12
C TYR A 367 -38.07 -18.13 10.18
N ASP A 368 -37.69 -19.03 9.28
CA ASP A 368 -38.17 -20.41 9.27
C ASP A 368 -37.40 -21.25 10.30
N ALA A 369 -37.96 -21.37 11.50
CA ALA A 369 -37.37 -22.13 12.60
C ALA A 369 -37.47 -23.66 12.44
N SER A 370 -38.15 -24.16 11.40
CA SER A 370 -38.29 -25.61 11.14
C SER A 370 -36.98 -26.27 10.74
N THR A 371 -36.06 -25.49 10.15
CA THR A 371 -34.73 -25.97 9.75
C THR A 371 -33.69 -25.44 10.72
N PRO A 372 -32.83 -26.30 11.30
CA PRO A 372 -31.83 -25.84 12.24
C PRO A 372 -30.80 -24.95 11.54
N VAL A 373 -30.35 -23.90 12.25
CA VAL A 373 -29.44 -22.85 11.76
C VAL A 373 -28.17 -23.39 11.10
N TRP A 374 -27.63 -24.52 11.59
CA TRP A 374 -26.43 -25.16 11.03
C TRP A 374 -26.64 -25.75 9.64
N LYS A 375 -27.88 -26.06 9.27
CA LYS A 375 -28.24 -26.64 7.98
C LYS A 375 -28.53 -25.55 6.95
N GLU A 376 -29.46 -24.66 7.26
CA GLU A 376 -29.88 -23.56 6.39
C GLU A 376 -30.60 -22.48 7.22
N ILE A 377 -30.29 -21.21 6.97
CA ILE A 377 -31.10 -20.08 7.40
C ILE A 377 -31.98 -19.68 6.23
N ARG A 378 -33.30 -19.66 6.46
CA ARG A 378 -34.29 -19.21 5.50
C ARG A 378 -35.07 -18.02 6.06
N LEU A 379 -35.01 -16.89 5.36
CA LEU A 379 -35.74 -15.67 5.68
C LEU A 379 -36.70 -15.36 4.53
N GLN A 380 -37.96 -15.08 4.86
CA GLN A 380 -38.98 -14.72 3.87
C GLN A 380 -39.52 -13.33 4.17
N THR A 381 -39.62 -12.47 3.15
CA THR A 381 -40.28 -11.17 3.31
C THR A 381 -41.79 -11.29 3.13
N GLN A 382 -42.55 -10.59 3.98
CA GLN A 382 -44.00 -10.41 3.87
C GLN A 382 -44.38 -8.95 3.65
N ALA A 383 -43.44 -8.10 3.25
CA ALA A 383 -43.68 -6.67 3.11
C ALA A 383 -44.79 -6.40 2.05
N PRO A 384 -45.87 -5.69 2.41
CA PRO A 384 -46.97 -5.39 1.51
C PRO A 384 -46.50 -4.49 0.36
N GLY A 385 -46.69 -4.93 -0.88
CA GLY A 385 -46.32 -4.18 -2.10
C GLY A 385 -44.96 -4.54 -2.71
N SER A 386 -44.17 -5.40 -2.07
CA SER A 386 -42.92 -5.96 -2.62
C SER A 386 -43.09 -7.38 -3.12
N SER A 387 -42.35 -7.76 -4.17
CA SER A 387 -42.32 -9.15 -4.65
C SER A 387 -41.86 -10.10 -3.53
N PRO A 388 -42.55 -11.23 -3.31
CA PRO A 388 -42.18 -12.17 -2.26
C PRO A 388 -40.78 -12.73 -2.55
N GLY A 389 -39.81 -12.32 -1.73
CA GLY A 389 -38.43 -12.78 -1.79
C GLY A 389 -38.13 -13.79 -0.67
N SER A 390 -37.27 -14.76 -0.95
CA SER A 390 -36.70 -15.63 0.08
C SER A 390 -35.17 -15.60 0.02
N LEU A 391 -34.53 -15.40 1.16
CA LEU A 391 -33.09 -15.55 1.32
C LEU A 391 -32.81 -16.92 1.91
N ARG A 392 -31.92 -17.67 1.26
CA ARG A 392 -31.45 -18.98 1.73
C ARG A 392 -29.95 -19.01 1.78
N GLY A 393 -29.39 -19.46 2.88
CA GLY A 393 -27.94 -19.62 2.96
C GLY A 393 -27.50 -20.46 4.14
N LYS A 394 -26.22 -20.82 4.11
CA LYS A 394 -25.58 -21.62 5.16
C LYS A 394 -24.56 -20.76 5.88
N VAL A 395 -24.56 -20.87 7.19
CA VAL A 395 -23.61 -20.19 8.07
C VAL A 395 -22.48 -21.16 8.43
N ASP A 396 -21.26 -20.64 8.54
CA ASP A 396 -20.11 -21.42 8.95
C ASP A 396 -20.26 -21.89 10.40
N TRP A 397 -19.65 -23.03 10.72
CA TRP A 397 -19.75 -23.64 12.06
C TRP A 397 -19.37 -22.66 13.18
N SER A 398 -18.32 -21.86 12.97
CA SER A 398 -17.84 -20.86 13.92
C SER A 398 -18.83 -19.73 14.21
N GLN A 399 -19.80 -19.51 13.32
CA GLN A 399 -20.75 -18.40 13.37
C GLN A 399 -22.15 -18.82 13.86
N GLN A 400 -22.38 -20.11 14.11
CA GLN A 400 -23.70 -20.64 14.45
C GLN A 400 -24.28 -20.08 15.74
N ALA A 401 -23.44 -19.95 16.79
CA ALA A 401 -23.89 -19.40 18.07
C ALA A 401 -24.29 -17.92 17.93
N GLU A 402 -23.55 -17.15 17.14
CA GLU A 402 -23.88 -15.75 16.84
C GLU A 402 -25.18 -15.66 16.02
N ALA A 403 -25.35 -16.51 15.02
CA ALA A 403 -26.58 -16.60 14.23
C ALA A 403 -27.81 -16.95 15.08
N MET A 404 -27.71 -17.95 15.95
CA MET A 404 -28.79 -18.35 16.84
C MET A 404 -29.19 -17.24 17.81
N ARG A 405 -28.20 -16.52 18.35
CA ARG A 405 -28.44 -15.39 19.26
C ARG A 405 -29.14 -14.23 18.54
N LEU A 406 -28.71 -13.89 17.33
CA LEU A 406 -29.34 -12.85 16.51
C LEU A 406 -30.77 -13.19 16.13
N LEU A 407 -31.03 -14.45 15.75
CA LEU A 407 -32.34 -14.91 15.31
C LEU A 407 -33.30 -15.24 16.47
N ALA A 408 -32.83 -15.23 17.72
CA ALA A 408 -33.66 -15.54 18.88
C ALA A 408 -34.85 -14.57 19.00
N ASP A 409 -34.60 -13.29 18.73
CA ASP A 409 -35.55 -12.20 18.85
C ASP A 409 -36.31 -11.91 17.54
N TRP A 410 -36.04 -12.69 16.48
CA TRP A 410 -36.68 -12.50 15.18
C TRP A 410 -38.08 -13.15 15.11
N PRO A 411 -39.03 -12.55 14.37
CA PRO A 411 -40.33 -13.15 14.13
C PRO A 411 -40.21 -14.54 13.49
N LYS A 412 -40.79 -15.54 14.15
CA LYS A 412 -40.77 -16.94 13.70
C LYS A 412 -42.00 -17.22 12.84
N ARG A 413 -41.82 -18.06 11.83
CA ARG A 413 -42.90 -18.57 11.00
C ARG A 413 -43.73 -19.63 11.72
#